data_AF-Q2RGI0-F1
#
_entry.id   AF-Q2RGI0-F1
#
_cell.length_a   1.000
_cell.length_b   1.000
_cell.length_c   1.000
_cell.angle_alpha   90.00
_cell.angle_beta   90.00
_cell.angle_gamma   90.00
#
_symmetry.space_group_name_H-M   'P 1'
#
loop_
_entity.id
_entity.type
_entity.pdbx_description
1 polymer ?
#
loop_
_entity_poly.entity_id
_entity_poly.type
_entity_poly.pdbx_seq_one_letter_code
_entity_poly.pdbx_strand_id
1 'polypeptide(L)'
;MGKDARTIEALLKENRSFPPPPAFAAAANARDNDLYREGESAEEFWGREAARLHWFRRWDRVLEWDYPLAWWFNGGTLNASYNCLDRHVETWRRNKAAIIWEGEPGDAVVLTYRDLYREVNKFAAVLRSLWVKRDDRVAIYLPMIPELPIAMLACARIGAVHNVVFGGFSAAALRDRINDTGAKILITADGGFRKGRIVGLKESADTALDGAPSIERVIVAKRTGERVNMHPGRDLWWHELMAAAPLYTPPEHMEAEDPLFILHTSGTSGKPKGVVHTTGGYLVGTATTSHTPMRPETEPPGNPGGFYARLTKRPLRCSMKLQRLGFSF
;
A
#
# COMPACT_ATOMS: atom_id res chain seq x y z
N MET A 1 44.02 -19.68 -7.31
CA MET A 1 43.03 -19.66 -6.20
C MET A 1 43.63 -18.92 -5.00
N GLY A 2 43.42 -17.59 -4.86
CA GLY A 2 44.02 -16.88 -3.70
C GLY A 2 43.86 -15.36 -3.60
N LYS A 3 43.13 -14.70 -4.53
CA LYS A 3 42.81 -13.27 -4.45
C LYS A 3 41.38 -12.97 -3.97
N ASP A 4 40.42 -13.86 -4.17
CA ASP A 4 39.01 -13.62 -3.79
C ASP A 4 38.71 -13.78 -2.29
N ALA A 5 39.42 -14.66 -1.58
CA ALA A 5 39.16 -14.88 -0.15
C ALA A 5 39.48 -13.65 0.72
N ARG A 6 40.52 -12.88 0.37
CA ARG A 6 40.94 -11.67 1.11
C ARG A 6 39.98 -10.49 0.92
N THR A 7 39.36 -10.37 -0.26
CA THR A 7 38.36 -9.32 -0.54
C THR A 7 37.06 -9.59 0.20
N ILE A 8 36.66 -10.87 0.32
CA ILE A 8 35.49 -11.29 1.11
C ILE A 8 35.77 -11.14 2.63
N GLU A 9 36.97 -11.49 3.11
CA GLU A 9 37.36 -11.26 4.51
C GLU A 9 37.44 -9.78 4.89
N ALA A 10 37.80 -8.89 3.96
CA ALA A 10 37.82 -7.45 4.20
C ALA A 10 36.41 -6.85 4.36
N LEU A 11 35.41 -7.40 3.67
CA LEU A 11 33.99 -7.04 3.87
C LEU A 11 33.42 -7.57 5.20
N LEU A 12 34.01 -8.64 5.77
CA LEU A 12 33.60 -9.27 7.03
C LEU A 12 34.16 -8.58 8.29
N LYS A 13 35.13 -7.66 8.14
CA LYS A 13 35.76 -6.92 9.26
C LYS A 13 35.63 -5.41 9.08
N GLU A 14 34.41 -4.95 8.87
CA GLU A 14 34.11 -3.52 8.83
C GLU A 14 33.75 -3.03 10.24
N ASN A 15 34.74 -2.47 10.95
CA ASN A 15 34.57 -1.92 12.31
C ASN A 15 34.43 -0.39 12.32
N ARG A 16 34.37 0.28 11.16
CA ARG A 16 34.20 1.74 11.12
C ARG A 16 32.79 2.08 11.57
N SER A 17 32.72 2.93 12.60
CA SER A 17 31.48 3.54 13.05
C SER A 17 31.44 4.99 12.57
N PHE A 18 30.31 5.38 11.99
CA PHE A 18 30.06 6.75 11.54
C PHE A 18 28.99 7.37 12.47
N PRO A 19 29.37 8.15 13.49
CA PRO A 19 28.39 8.78 14.35
C PRO A 19 27.56 9.80 13.54
N PRO A 20 26.27 9.97 13.86
CA PRO A 20 25.46 10.98 13.22
C PRO A 20 26.02 12.39 13.51
N PRO A 21 25.88 13.35 12.58
CA PRO A 21 26.23 14.74 12.86
C PRO A 21 25.53 15.26 14.12
N PRO A 22 26.19 16.03 15.01
CA PRO A 22 25.60 16.46 16.28
C PRO A 22 24.27 17.21 16.13
N ALA A 23 24.13 18.05 15.10
CA ALA A 23 22.89 18.77 14.81
C ALA A 23 21.73 17.82 14.44
N PHE A 24 22.01 16.74 13.70
CA PHE A 24 21.01 15.72 13.38
C PHE A 24 20.59 14.95 14.63
N ALA A 25 21.56 14.52 15.46
CA ALA A 25 21.28 13.81 16.70
C ALA A 25 20.44 14.65 17.68
N ALA A 26 20.71 15.95 17.80
CA ALA A 26 19.94 16.87 18.64
C ALA A 26 18.49 17.05 18.15
N ALA A 27 18.26 17.04 16.84
CA ALA A 27 16.94 17.19 16.23
C ALA A 27 16.16 15.87 16.09
N ALA A 28 16.80 14.72 16.36
CA ALA A 28 16.19 13.41 16.21
C ALA A 28 15.05 13.19 17.24
N ASN A 29 13.97 12.56 16.78
CA ASN A 29 12.86 12.16 17.64
C ASN A 29 13.21 10.98 18.56
N ALA A 30 14.26 10.22 18.22
CA ALA A 30 14.83 9.16 19.04
C ALA A 30 16.28 9.51 19.34
N ARG A 31 16.63 9.58 20.62
CA ARG A 31 17.92 10.11 21.08
C ARG A 31 18.83 9.05 21.72
N ASP A 32 18.26 7.94 22.19
CA ASP A 32 18.97 6.88 22.90
C ASP A 32 18.45 5.47 22.54
N ASN A 33 19.05 4.43 23.14
CA ASN A 33 18.61 3.03 23.03
C ASN A 33 17.28 2.76 23.78
N ASP A 34 16.59 3.79 24.26
CA ASP A 34 15.37 3.70 25.05
C ASP A 34 14.26 3.00 24.27
N LEU A 35 14.18 3.21 22.95
CA LEU A 35 13.24 2.49 22.10
C LEU A 35 13.44 0.96 22.16
N TYR A 36 14.68 0.49 22.31
CA TYR A 36 14.94 -0.95 22.41
C TYR A 36 14.54 -1.50 23.76
N ARG A 37 14.78 -0.75 24.84
CA ARG A 37 14.36 -1.10 26.19
C ARG A 37 12.84 -1.08 26.31
N GLU A 38 12.18 -0.06 25.78
CA GLU A 38 10.71 0.03 25.73
C GLU A 38 10.10 -1.11 24.91
N GLY A 39 10.76 -1.52 23.81
CA GLY A 39 10.32 -2.63 22.97
C GLY A 39 10.46 -4.02 23.59
N GLU A 40 11.08 -4.16 24.77
CA GLU A 40 11.04 -5.42 25.54
C GLU A 40 9.60 -5.79 25.93
N SER A 41 8.75 -4.77 26.11
CA SER A 41 7.31 -4.93 26.31
C SER A 41 6.57 -4.54 25.02
N ALA A 42 6.46 -5.49 24.10
CA ALA A 42 5.88 -5.25 22.78
C ALA A 42 4.45 -4.66 22.85
N GLU A 43 3.60 -5.18 23.73
CA GLU A 43 2.21 -4.71 23.85
C GLU A 43 2.12 -3.27 24.38
N GLU A 44 2.95 -2.88 25.35
CA GLU A 44 2.96 -1.52 25.88
C GLU A 44 3.51 -0.54 24.84
N PHE A 45 4.64 -0.89 24.20
CA PHE A 45 5.25 -0.06 23.16
C PHE A 45 4.29 0.16 22.00
N TRP A 46 3.78 -0.92 21.40
CA TRP A 46 2.89 -0.84 20.25
C TRP A 46 1.53 -0.26 20.60
N GLY A 47 1.02 -0.48 21.81
CA GLY A 47 -0.19 0.17 22.31
C GLY A 47 -0.05 1.70 22.39
N ARG A 48 1.11 2.19 22.85
CA ARG A 48 1.43 3.63 22.88
C ARG A 48 1.55 4.20 21.47
N GLU A 49 2.29 3.53 20.59
CA GLU A 49 2.46 3.98 19.20
C GLU A 49 1.14 4.00 18.44
N ALA A 50 0.30 2.98 18.62
CA ALA A 50 -1.02 2.91 17.99
C ALA A 50 -1.93 4.06 18.42
N ALA A 51 -1.78 4.58 19.65
CA ALA A 51 -2.56 5.71 20.14
C ALA A 51 -2.26 7.04 19.43
N ARG A 52 -1.21 7.12 18.61
CA ARG A 52 -0.89 8.28 17.75
C ARG A 52 -1.77 8.34 16.49
N LEU A 53 -2.44 7.24 16.16
CA LEU A 53 -3.44 7.19 15.09
C LEU A 53 -4.83 7.53 15.64
N HIS A 54 -5.72 7.95 14.76
CA HIS A 54 -7.13 8.09 15.07
C HIS A 54 -7.84 6.75 14.89
N TRP A 55 -8.51 6.32 15.94
CA TRP A 55 -9.34 5.12 16.00
C TRP A 55 -10.78 5.55 16.29
N PHE A 56 -11.73 5.07 15.49
CA PHE A 56 -13.15 5.27 15.76
C PHE A 56 -13.58 4.46 17.00
N ARG A 57 -13.02 3.27 17.17
CA ARG A 57 -13.07 2.47 18.40
C ARG A 57 -11.66 1.98 18.73
N ARG A 58 -11.20 2.17 19.97
CA ARG A 58 -9.92 1.60 20.42
C ARG A 58 -10.04 0.08 20.55
N TRP A 59 -8.94 -0.59 20.27
CA TRP A 59 -8.81 -2.04 20.37
C TRP A 59 -9.00 -2.55 21.80
N ASP A 60 -9.42 -3.80 21.91
CA ASP A 60 -9.58 -4.53 23.17
C ASP A 60 -8.26 -5.24 23.58
N ARG A 61 -7.43 -5.64 22.60
CA ARG A 61 -6.15 -6.32 22.81
C ARG A 61 -5.10 -5.83 21.81
N VAL A 62 -3.86 -5.57 22.27
CA VAL A 62 -2.78 -5.08 21.39
C VAL A 62 -2.26 -6.20 20.49
N LEU A 63 -1.97 -7.37 21.05
CA LEU A 63 -1.44 -8.52 20.32
C LEU A 63 -2.14 -9.80 20.76
N GLU A 64 -2.61 -10.56 19.77
CA GLU A 64 -2.98 -11.97 19.93
C GLU A 64 -2.07 -12.79 19.02
N TRP A 65 -1.33 -13.74 19.59
CA TRP A 65 -0.32 -14.48 18.83
C TRP A 65 -0.47 -15.99 19.02
N ASP A 66 -0.77 -16.68 17.92
CA ASP A 66 -0.76 -18.13 17.77
C ASP A 66 0.14 -18.50 16.59
N TYR A 67 1.44 -18.68 16.86
CA TYR A 67 2.46 -18.84 15.83
C TYR A 67 2.06 -19.88 14.76
N PRO A 68 2.10 -19.54 13.45
CA PRO A 68 2.74 -18.35 12.85
C PRO A 68 1.80 -17.15 12.64
N LEU A 69 0.59 -17.15 13.20
CA LEU A 69 -0.44 -16.13 13.01
C LEU A 69 -0.43 -15.11 14.15
N ALA A 70 -0.30 -13.83 13.81
CA ALA A 70 -0.39 -12.72 14.75
C ALA A 70 -1.49 -11.75 14.31
N TRP A 71 -2.33 -11.34 15.26
CA TRP A 71 -3.37 -10.34 15.08
C TRP A 71 -3.09 -9.16 16.00
N TRP A 72 -3.13 -7.96 15.44
CA TRP A 72 -2.79 -6.72 16.11
C TRP A 72 -4.02 -5.83 16.27
N PHE A 73 -4.20 -5.29 17.46
CA PHE A 73 -5.25 -4.31 17.79
C PHE A 73 -6.67 -4.86 17.57
N ASN A 74 -6.92 -6.11 17.97
CA ASN A 74 -8.22 -6.77 17.85
C ASN A 74 -9.35 -5.94 18.49
N GLY A 75 -10.45 -5.77 17.76
CA GLY A 75 -11.59 -4.93 18.12
C GLY A 75 -11.41 -3.44 17.82
N GLY A 76 -10.23 -3.02 17.39
CA GLY A 76 -9.98 -1.62 17.03
C GLY A 76 -10.54 -1.33 15.64
N THR A 77 -11.24 -0.20 15.49
CA THR A 77 -11.72 0.26 14.19
C THR A 77 -11.11 1.60 13.81
N LEU A 78 -10.70 1.72 12.54
CA LEU A 78 -10.04 2.89 11.97
C LEU A 78 -10.26 2.97 10.46
N ASN A 79 -9.71 3.99 9.82
CA ASN A 79 -9.62 4.07 8.36
C ASN A 79 -8.29 4.70 7.94
N ALA A 80 -7.63 4.11 6.93
CA ALA A 80 -6.33 4.62 6.44
C ALA A 80 -6.47 5.99 5.77
N SER A 81 -7.50 6.19 4.94
CA SER A 81 -7.78 7.48 4.29
C SER A 81 -8.00 8.58 5.33
N TYR A 82 -8.79 8.30 6.38
CA TYR A 82 -9.03 9.24 7.47
C TYR A 82 -7.74 9.66 8.20
N ASN A 83 -6.89 8.68 8.53
CA ASN A 83 -5.62 8.92 9.19
C ASN A 83 -4.61 9.66 8.31
N CYS A 84 -4.67 9.48 6.99
CA CYS A 84 -3.79 10.14 6.04
C CYS A 84 -4.29 11.53 5.62
N LEU A 85 -5.59 11.83 5.74
CA LEU A 85 -6.20 13.04 5.17
C LEU A 85 -7.10 13.79 6.16
N ASP A 86 -8.26 13.23 6.52
CA ASP A 86 -9.34 13.91 7.24
C ASP A 86 -8.82 14.60 8.51
N ARG A 87 -8.11 13.86 9.38
CA ARG A 87 -7.54 14.40 10.63
C ARG A 87 -6.51 15.51 10.43
N HIS A 88 -5.93 15.64 9.23
CA HIS A 88 -4.95 16.67 8.91
C HIS A 88 -5.63 17.91 8.30
N VAL A 89 -6.69 17.73 7.53
CA VAL A 89 -7.49 18.80 6.93
C VAL A 89 -8.22 19.66 7.98
N GLU A 90 -8.43 19.12 9.18
CA GLU A 90 -9.01 19.83 10.33
C GLU A 90 -7.98 20.67 11.11
N THR A 91 -6.71 20.62 10.72
CA THR A 91 -5.62 21.32 11.40
C THR A 91 -4.99 22.40 10.52
N TRP A 92 -3.96 23.07 11.03
CA TRP A 92 -3.11 23.98 10.25
C TRP A 92 -2.55 23.35 8.96
N ARG A 93 -2.45 22.01 8.89
CA ARG A 93 -1.97 21.27 7.71
C ARG A 93 -2.93 21.30 6.53
N ARG A 94 -4.16 21.78 6.68
CA ARG A 94 -5.15 21.86 5.59
C ARG A 94 -4.58 22.36 4.26
N ASN A 95 -3.84 23.46 4.30
CA ASN A 95 -3.24 24.09 3.11
C ASN A 95 -1.74 23.76 2.95
N LYS A 96 -1.18 22.87 3.78
CA LYS A 96 0.18 22.39 3.63
C LYS A 96 0.24 21.45 2.41
N ALA A 97 1.31 21.53 1.62
CA ALA A 97 1.59 20.56 0.57
C ALA A 97 1.63 19.14 1.16
N ALA A 98 0.79 18.26 0.62
CA ALA A 98 0.72 16.84 0.95
C ALA A 98 1.50 16.02 -0.09
N ILE A 99 1.33 16.35 -1.37
CA ILE A 99 2.09 15.76 -2.48
C ILE A 99 2.73 16.89 -3.25
N ILE A 100 4.04 16.80 -3.44
CA ILE A 100 4.81 17.58 -4.40
C ILE A 100 5.21 16.58 -5.48
N TRP A 101 4.54 16.67 -6.62
CA TRP A 101 4.76 15.77 -7.74
C TRP A 101 5.52 16.49 -8.84
N GLU A 102 6.54 15.81 -9.36
CA GLU A 102 7.34 16.23 -10.50
C GLU A 102 7.33 15.10 -11.53
N GLY A 103 6.82 15.41 -12.71
CA GLY A 103 6.76 14.53 -13.85
C GLY A 103 8.07 14.58 -14.64
N GLU A 104 8.37 13.47 -15.32
CA GLU A 104 9.57 13.37 -16.17
C GLU A 104 9.65 14.43 -17.28
N PRO A 105 8.55 14.85 -17.95
CA PRO A 105 8.54 15.98 -18.88
C PRO A 105 8.79 17.36 -18.24
N GLY A 106 8.97 17.45 -16.92
CA GLY A 106 9.13 18.71 -16.18
C GLY A 106 7.82 19.36 -15.74
N ASP A 107 6.67 18.71 -15.99
CA ASP A 107 5.40 19.13 -15.42
C ASP A 107 5.36 18.86 -13.91
N ALA A 108 4.78 19.78 -13.14
CA ALA A 108 4.74 19.66 -11.69
C ALA A 108 3.36 20.01 -11.16
N VAL A 109 2.96 19.31 -10.10
CA VAL A 109 1.69 19.52 -9.39
C VAL A 109 1.96 19.49 -7.90
N VAL A 110 1.46 20.50 -7.20
CA VAL A 110 1.41 20.49 -5.74
C VAL A 110 -0.04 20.30 -5.32
N LEU A 111 -0.30 19.22 -4.59
CA LEU A 111 -1.59 18.99 -3.93
C LEU A 111 -1.44 19.30 -2.45
N THR A 112 -2.23 20.25 -1.95
CA THR A 112 -2.37 20.44 -0.51
C THR A 112 -3.14 19.27 0.12
N TYR A 113 -3.12 19.13 1.45
CA TYR A 113 -3.98 18.15 2.13
C TYR A 113 -5.46 18.34 1.76
N ARG A 114 -5.93 19.58 1.60
CA ARG A 114 -7.30 19.89 1.17
C ARG A 114 -7.56 19.43 -0.26
N ASP A 115 -6.63 19.65 -1.19
CA ASP A 115 -6.78 19.21 -2.58
C ASP A 115 -6.82 17.69 -2.65
N LEU A 116 -5.85 17.02 -2.01
CA LEU A 116 -5.79 15.56 -1.98
C LEU A 116 -7.02 14.95 -1.32
N TYR A 117 -7.50 15.53 -0.22
CA TYR A 117 -8.75 15.13 0.42
C TYR A 117 -9.95 15.21 -0.53
N ARG A 118 -10.09 16.30 -1.28
CA ARG A 118 -11.17 16.46 -2.25
C ARG A 118 -11.08 15.39 -3.35
N GLU A 119 -9.90 15.21 -3.95
CA GLU A 119 -9.73 14.24 -5.04
C GLU A 119 -9.96 12.80 -4.55
N VAL A 120 -9.50 12.44 -3.35
CA VAL A 120 -9.74 11.11 -2.77
C VAL A 120 -11.22 10.88 -2.47
N ASN A 121 -11.93 11.87 -1.95
CA ASN A 121 -13.38 11.76 -1.70
C ASN A 121 -14.18 11.57 -2.99
N LYS A 122 -13.83 12.34 -4.03
CA LYS A 122 -14.45 12.23 -5.36
C LYS A 122 -14.19 10.87 -5.97
N PHE A 123 -12.95 10.40 -5.97
CA PHE A 123 -12.62 9.11 -6.57
C PHE A 123 -13.20 7.93 -5.76
N ALA A 124 -13.31 8.05 -4.43
CA ALA A 124 -14.02 7.08 -3.61
C ALA A 124 -15.52 6.99 -4.00
N ALA A 125 -16.18 8.12 -4.30
CA ALA A 125 -17.55 8.12 -4.79
C ALA A 125 -17.67 7.47 -6.18
N VAL A 126 -16.70 7.71 -7.07
CA VAL A 126 -16.62 7.04 -8.38
C VAL A 126 -16.55 5.51 -8.22
N LEU A 127 -15.68 5.01 -7.34
CA LEU A 127 -15.59 3.58 -7.09
C LEU A 127 -16.91 3.01 -6.54
N ARG A 128 -17.59 3.72 -5.63
CA ARG A 128 -18.92 3.32 -5.14
C ARG A 128 -19.97 3.32 -6.25
N SER A 129 -19.97 4.31 -7.16
CA SER A 129 -20.92 4.35 -8.29
C SER A 129 -20.68 3.23 -9.30
N LEU A 130 -19.47 2.66 -9.32
CA LEU A 130 -19.12 1.45 -10.06
C LEU A 130 -19.28 0.18 -9.20
N TRP A 131 -20.10 0.24 -8.14
CA TRP A 131 -20.47 -0.86 -7.26
C TRP A 131 -19.32 -1.51 -6.49
N VAL A 132 -18.19 -0.82 -6.32
CA VAL A 132 -17.10 -1.28 -5.43
C VAL A 132 -17.55 -1.19 -3.97
N LYS A 133 -17.42 -2.30 -3.25
CA LYS A 133 -17.79 -2.45 -1.84
C LYS A 133 -16.54 -2.82 -1.02
N ARG A 134 -16.72 -2.89 0.30
CA ARG A 134 -15.72 -3.45 1.20
C ARG A 134 -15.28 -4.85 0.73
N ASP A 135 -13.99 -5.15 0.87
CA ASP A 135 -13.32 -6.39 0.45
C ASP A 135 -13.26 -6.64 -1.07
N ASP A 136 -13.76 -5.73 -1.90
CA ASP A 136 -13.53 -5.79 -3.34
C ASP A 136 -12.10 -5.45 -3.70
N ARG A 137 -11.52 -6.18 -4.66
CA ARG A 137 -10.15 -5.95 -5.12
C ARG A 137 -10.12 -5.02 -6.32
N VAL A 138 -9.27 -4.00 -6.24
CA VAL A 138 -9.05 -3.03 -7.32
C VAL A 138 -7.60 -3.11 -7.76
N ALA A 139 -7.37 -3.47 -9.03
CA ALA A 139 -6.04 -3.50 -9.61
C ALA A 139 -5.64 -2.07 -10.04
N ILE A 140 -4.45 -1.63 -9.65
CA ILE A 140 -3.92 -0.31 -10.00
C ILE A 140 -2.64 -0.50 -10.82
N TYR A 141 -2.69 -0.14 -12.09
CA TYR A 141 -1.60 -0.22 -13.07
C TYR A 141 -1.30 1.17 -13.62
N LEU A 142 -0.81 2.04 -12.74
CA LEU A 142 -0.53 3.45 -13.05
C LEU A 142 0.98 3.73 -13.07
N PRO A 143 1.41 4.77 -13.81
CA PRO A 143 2.75 5.34 -13.63
C PRO A 143 2.80 6.14 -12.30
N MET A 144 3.97 6.70 -11.99
CA MET A 144 4.14 7.58 -10.82
C MET A 144 3.50 8.95 -11.07
N ILE A 145 2.16 9.01 -11.03
CA ILE A 145 1.33 10.21 -11.23
C ILE A 145 0.44 10.45 -10.00
N PRO A 146 -0.10 11.67 -9.79
CA PRO A 146 -0.91 11.98 -8.61
C PRO A 146 -2.14 11.08 -8.43
N GLU A 147 -2.71 10.56 -9.52
CA GLU A 147 -3.83 9.62 -9.50
C GLU A 147 -3.52 8.31 -8.77
N LEU A 148 -2.24 7.89 -8.71
CA LEU A 148 -1.83 6.67 -8.03
C LEU A 148 -2.14 6.71 -6.51
N PRO A 149 -1.58 7.65 -5.73
CA PRO A 149 -1.93 7.76 -4.31
C PRO A 149 -3.41 8.13 -4.09
N ILE A 150 -4.05 8.87 -5.02
CA ILE A 150 -5.48 9.15 -4.94
C ILE A 150 -6.29 7.84 -5.02
N ALA A 151 -5.97 6.97 -5.98
CA ALA A 151 -6.62 5.68 -6.16
C ALA A 151 -6.42 4.75 -4.95
N MET A 152 -5.20 4.68 -4.41
CA MET A 152 -4.90 3.89 -3.22
C MET A 152 -5.72 4.34 -2.01
N LEU A 153 -5.70 5.65 -1.71
CA LEU A 153 -6.43 6.20 -0.56
C LEU A 153 -7.94 6.16 -0.75
N ALA A 154 -8.44 6.25 -1.98
CA ALA A 154 -9.87 6.09 -2.29
C ALA A 154 -10.35 4.65 -2.08
N CYS A 155 -9.56 3.65 -2.48
CA CYS A 155 -9.85 2.25 -2.18
C CYS A 155 -9.93 2.03 -0.66
N ALA A 156 -8.90 2.49 0.06
CA ALA A 156 -8.86 2.37 1.52
C ALA A 156 -10.00 3.15 2.22
N ARG A 157 -10.47 4.26 1.63
CA ARG A 157 -11.60 5.04 2.15
C ARG A 157 -12.89 4.24 2.18
N ILE A 158 -13.13 3.40 1.19
CA ILE A 158 -14.37 2.62 1.05
C ILE A 158 -14.22 1.15 1.47
N GLY A 159 -13.07 0.79 2.03
CA GLY A 159 -12.76 -0.58 2.46
C GLY A 159 -12.42 -1.54 1.31
N ALA A 160 -12.12 -1.04 0.12
CA ALA A 160 -11.66 -1.85 -1.00
C ALA A 160 -10.16 -2.15 -0.86
N VAL A 161 -9.75 -3.32 -1.30
CA VAL A 161 -8.36 -3.81 -1.22
C VAL A 161 -7.64 -3.46 -2.51
N HIS A 162 -6.71 -2.51 -2.46
CA HIS A 162 -5.96 -2.15 -3.66
C HIS A 162 -4.81 -3.13 -3.93
N ASN A 163 -4.61 -3.49 -5.19
CA ASN A 163 -3.51 -4.32 -5.68
C ASN A 163 -2.70 -3.52 -6.69
N VAL A 164 -1.61 -2.91 -6.23
CA VAL A 164 -0.76 -2.07 -7.09
C VAL A 164 0.17 -2.98 -7.89
N VAL A 165 0.13 -2.83 -9.21
CA VAL A 165 0.97 -3.51 -10.17
C VAL A 165 1.87 -2.48 -10.83
N PHE A 166 3.18 -2.71 -10.80
CA PHE A 166 4.15 -1.79 -11.38
C PHE A 166 3.90 -1.59 -12.88
N GLY A 167 3.74 -0.34 -13.31
CA GLY A 167 3.46 0.08 -14.70
C GLY A 167 4.49 -0.36 -15.76
N GLY A 168 5.62 -0.94 -15.35
CA GLY A 168 6.63 -1.50 -16.25
C GLY A 168 6.59 -3.02 -16.41
N PHE A 169 5.60 -3.70 -15.83
CA PHE A 169 5.42 -5.14 -16.01
C PHE A 169 4.74 -5.50 -17.34
N SER A 170 4.94 -6.74 -17.78
CA SER A 170 4.29 -7.25 -18.99
C SER A 170 2.79 -7.45 -18.80
N ALA A 171 2.05 -7.48 -19.90
CA ALA A 171 0.61 -7.79 -19.90
C ALA A 171 0.30 -9.12 -19.19
N ALA A 172 1.12 -10.16 -19.41
CA ALA A 172 0.99 -11.44 -18.72
C ALA A 172 1.14 -11.30 -17.19
N ALA A 173 2.13 -10.53 -16.74
CA ALA A 173 2.36 -10.30 -15.32
C ALA A 173 1.23 -9.49 -14.66
N LEU A 174 0.61 -8.56 -15.39
CA LEU A 174 -0.60 -7.86 -14.94
C LEU A 174 -1.79 -8.82 -14.85
N ARG A 175 -2.05 -9.60 -15.90
CA ARG A 175 -3.13 -10.59 -15.95
C ARG A 175 -3.07 -11.59 -14.80
N ASP A 176 -1.89 -12.16 -14.54
CA ASP A 176 -1.72 -13.15 -13.48
C ASP A 176 -2.10 -12.58 -12.10
N ARG A 177 -1.77 -11.31 -11.84
CA ARG A 177 -2.08 -10.62 -10.57
C ARG A 177 -3.56 -10.24 -10.48
N ILE A 178 -4.18 -9.85 -11.58
CA ILE A 178 -5.63 -9.63 -11.64
C ILE A 178 -6.35 -10.95 -11.32
N ASN A 179 -5.94 -12.05 -11.94
CA ASN A 179 -6.56 -13.36 -11.74
C ASN A 179 -6.33 -13.94 -10.34
N ASP A 180 -5.14 -13.73 -9.75
CA ASP A 180 -4.87 -14.18 -8.38
C ASP A 180 -5.73 -13.45 -7.35
N THR A 181 -5.95 -12.15 -7.56
CA THR A 181 -6.76 -11.31 -6.65
C THR A 181 -8.25 -11.30 -6.96
N GLY A 182 -8.64 -11.75 -8.16
CA GLY A 182 -9.99 -11.60 -8.69
C GLY A 182 -10.43 -10.13 -8.71
N ALA A 183 -9.53 -9.21 -9.06
CA ALA A 183 -9.86 -7.78 -9.11
C ALA A 183 -10.97 -7.52 -10.13
N LYS A 184 -11.89 -6.61 -9.79
CA LYS A 184 -13.06 -6.28 -10.63
C LYS A 184 -12.97 -4.94 -11.35
N ILE A 185 -12.14 -4.04 -10.83
CA ILE A 185 -11.79 -2.77 -11.48
C ILE A 185 -10.30 -2.78 -11.79
N LEU A 186 -9.94 -2.32 -12.99
CA LEU A 186 -8.58 -1.96 -13.34
C LEU A 186 -8.47 -0.44 -13.48
N ILE A 187 -7.54 0.18 -12.77
CA ILE A 187 -7.19 1.59 -12.93
C ILE A 187 -5.85 1.66 -13.68
N THR A 188 -5.82 2.32 -14.82
CA THR A 188 -4.62 2.47 -15.67
C THR A 188 -4.54 3.88 -16.26
N ALA A 189 -3.54 4.16 -17.09
CA ALA A 189 -3.42 5.38 -17.87
C ALA A 189 -3.33 5.07 -19.37
N ASP A 190 -3.52 6.08 -20.21
CA ASP A 190 -3.24 6.01 -21.64
C ASP A 190 -1.78 5.57 -21.90
N GLY A 191 -0.84 6.19 -21.19
CA GLY A 191 0.56 5.84 -21.15
C GLY A 191 1.29 6.46 -19.96
N GLY A 192 2.59 6.23 -19.88
CA GLY A 192 3.47 6.84 -18.87
C GLY A 192 4.83 7.16 -19.46
N PHE A 193 5.50 8.16 -18.90
CA PHE A 193 6.88 8.47 -19.27
C PHE A 193 7.85 7.59 -18.48
N ARG A 194 8.83 7.02 -19.17
CA ARG A 194 9.96 6.32 -18.56
C ARG A 194 11.21 6.47 -19.42
N LYS A 195 12.26 7.10 -18.86
CA LYS A 195 13.54 7.33 -19.55
C LYS A 195 13.38 8.08 -20.88
N GLY A 196 12.55 9.12 -20.87
CA GLY A 196 12.25 10.01 -21.99
C GLY A 196 11.33 9.41 -23.04
N ARG A 197 10.78 8.21 -22.82
CA ARG A 197 9.92 7.51 -23.77
C ARG A 197 8.54 7.25 -23.20
N ILE A 198 7.54 7.24 -24.07
CA ILE A 198 6.18 6.84 -23.72
C ILE A 198 6.09 5.31 -23.67
N VAL A 199 5.55 4.79 -22.58
CA VAL A 199 5.18 3.39 -22.39
C VAL A 199 3.65 3.29 -22.47
N GLY A 200 3.15 2.51 -23.44
CA GLY A 200 1.72 2.29 -23.66
C GLY A 200 1.09 1.41 -22.59
N LEU A 201 0.55 2.04 -21.54
CA LEU A 201 -0.08 1.35 -20.42
C LEU A 201 -1.45 0.80 -20.81
N LYS A 202 -2.26 1.56 -21.57
CA LYS A 202 -3.59 1.11 -21.99
C LYS A 202 -3.52 -0.06 -22.97
N GLU A 203 -2.59 -0.05 -23.91
CA GLU A 203 -2.34 -1.17 -24.83
C GLU A 203 -1.95 -2.44 -24.06
N SER A 204 -0.98 -2.31 -23.15
CA SER A 204 -0.56 -3.43 -22.28
C SER A 204 -1.70 -3.96 -21.41
N ALA A 205 -2.56 -3.06 -20.92
CA ALA A 205 -3.74 -3.42 -20.15
C ALA A 205 -4.74 -4.20 -21.00
N ASP A 206 -5.05 -3.76 -22.23
CA ASP A 206 -5.97 -4.46 -23.13
C ASP A 206 -5.50 -5.88 -23.41
N THR A 207 -4.21 -6.07 -23.72
CA THR A 207 -3.62 -7.42 -23.89
C THR A 207 -3.71 -8.27 -22.61
N ALA A 208 -3.62 -7.66 -21.44
CA ALA A 208 -3.77 -8.38 -20.17
C ALA A 208 -5.23 -8.84 -19.95
N LEU A 209 -6.20 -8.03 -20.39
CA LEU A 209 -7.62 -8.30 -20.22
C LEU A 209 -8.12 -9.47 -21.07
N ASP A 210 -7.39 -9.87 -22.11
CA ASP A 210 -7.67 -11.06 -22.94
C ASP A 210 -7.59 -12.41 -22.18
N GLY A 211 -7.39 -12.39 -20.87
CA GLY A 211 -7.58 -13.55 -20.00
C GLY A 211 -7.84 -13.16 -18.55
N ALA A 212 -8.49 -12.01 -18.32
CA ALA A 212 -8.83 -11.50 -17.00
C ALA A 212 -10.34 -11.23 -16.88
N PRO A 213 -11.18 -12.29 -16.87
CA PRO A 213 -12.63 -12.16 -16.97
C PRO A 213 -13.29 -11.51 -15.75
N SER A 214 -12.57 -11.35 -14.65
CA SER A 214 -13.10 -10.70 -13.44
C SER A 214 -13.26 -9.19 -13.60
N ILE A 215 -12.58 -8.56 -14.56
CA ILE A 215 -12.61 -7.11 -14.74
C ILE A 215 -13.92 -6.69 -15.43
N GLU A 216 -14.71 -5.90 -14.70
CA GLU A 216 -15.99 -5.36 -15.15
C GLU A 216 -15.83 -3.97 -15.77
N ARG A 217 -14.91 -3.17 -15.24
CA ARG A 217 -14.64 -1.79 -15.68
C ARG A 217 -13.16 -1.44 -15.63
N VAL A 218 -12.75 -0.58 -16.55
CA VAL A 218 -11.40 -0.01 -16.62
C VAL A 218 -11.50 1.50 -16.53
N ILE A 219 -10.77 2.10 -15.59
CA ILE A 219 -10.67 3.56 -15.44
C ILE A 219 -9.32 4.00 -15.99
N VAL A 220 -9.32 4.94 -16.94
CA VAL A 220 -8.13 5.36 -17.67
C VAL A 220 -7.81 6.83 -17.37
N ALA A 221 -6.65 7.09 -16.78
CA ALA A 221 -6.10 8.43 -16.63
C ALA A 221 -5.47 8.90 -17.96
N LYS A 222 -5.68 10.17 -18.32
CA LYS A 222 -5.09 10.78 -19.52
C LYS A 222 -3.78 11.47 -19.15
N ARG A 223 -2.66 10.78 -19.27
CA ARG A 223 -1.32 11.25 -18.87
C ARG A 223 -0.48 11.73 -20.06
N THR A 224 -0.48 10.99 -21.16
CA THR A 224 0.35 11.32 -22.34
C THR A 224 -0.44 12.02 -23.44
N GLY A 225 -1.77 11.81 -23.48
CA GLY A 225 -2.62 12.30 -24.55
C GLY A 225 -2.52 11.50 -25.85
N GLU A 226 -1.76 10.41 -25.86
CA GLU A 226 -1.70 9.49 -27.00
C GLU A 226 -3.06 8.90 -27.31
N ARG A 227 -3.31 8.62 -28.59
CA ARG A 227 -4.55 7.99 -29.00
C ARG A 227 -4.55 6.53 -28.56
N VAL A 228 -5.44 6.19 -27.64
CA VAL A 228 -5.64 4.82 -27.15
C VAL A 228 -7.01 4.29 -27.51
N ASN A 229 -7.11 2.97 -27.66
CA ASN A 229 -8.39 2.31 -27.87
C ASN A 229 -9.19 2.30 -26.57
N MET A 230 -10.45 2.74 -26.62
CA MET A 230 -11.38 2.75 -25.48
C MET A 230 -12.59 1.89 -25.84
N HIS A 231 -12.78 0.79 -25.14
CA HIS A 231 -13.88 -0.14 -25.36
C HIS A 231 -15.18 0.40 -24.71
N PRO A 232 -16.22 0.72 -25.50
CA PRO A 232 -17.47 1.25 -24.97
C PRO A 232 -18.10 0.31 -23.94
N GLY A 233 -18.58 0.88 -22.83
CA GLY A 233 -19.20 0.12 -21.73
C GLY A 233 -18.21 -0.51 -20.74
N ARG A 234 -16.95 -0.75 -21.13
CA ARG A 234 -15.89 -1.27 -20.25
C ARG A 234 -14.96 -0.15 -19.76
N ASP A 235 -14.48 0.69 -20.68
CA ASP A 235 -13.44 1.69 -20.41
C ASP A 235 -14.07 3.07 -20.16
N LEU A 236 -13.60 3.76 -19.12
CA LEU A 236 -14.11 5.04 -18.66
C LEU A 236 -12.95 6.01 -18.41
N TRP A 237 -13.10 7.28 -18.80
CA TRP A 237 -12.08 8.29 -18.54
C TRP A 237 -12.13 8.78 -17.09
N TRP A 238 -10.96 8.81 -16.44
CA TRP A 238 -10.80 9.30 -15.06
C TRP A 238 -11.34 10.72 -14.90
N HIS A 239 -10.95 11.64 -15.78
CA HIS A 239 -11.31 13.06 -15.64
C HIS A 239 -12.82 13.32 -15.80
N GLU A 240 -13.51 12.56 -16.65
CA GLU A 240 -14.97 12.64 -16.83
C GLU A 240 -15.70 12.13 -15.57
N LEU A 241 -15.27 10.98 -15.05
CA LEU A 241 -15.81 10.43 -13.80
C LEU A 241 -15.60 11.38 -12.62
N MET A 242 -14.41 11.97 -12.52
CA MET A 242 -14.09 12.95 -11.49
C MET A 242 -14.89 14.24 -11.63
N ALA A 243 -15.23 14.69 -12.83
CA ALA A 243 -16.03 15.90 -13.02
C ALA A 243 -17.46 15.76 -12.45
N ALA A 244 -18.05 14.57 -12.55
CA ALA A 244 -19.40 14.28 -12.09
C ALA A 244 -19.50 13.83 -10.62
N ALA A 245 -18.36 13.52 -9.97
CA ALA A 245 -18.34 12.90 -8.66
C ALA A 245 -18.71 13.86 -7.50
N PRO A 246 -19.50 13.40 -6.51
CA PRO A 246 -19.72 14.10 -5.25
C PRO A 246 -18.43 14.48 -4.53
N LEU A 247 -18.45 15.60 -3.81
CA LEU A 247 -17.25 16.14 -3.13
C LEU A 247 -16.88 15.41 -1.83
N TYR A 248 -17.78 14.60 -1.26
CA TYR A 248 -17.58 13.92 0.01
C TYR A 248 -18.07 12.49 -0.04
N THR A 249 -17.27 11.58 0.51
CA THR A 249 -17.59 10.19 0.75
C THR A 249 -17.23 9.87 2.21
N PRO A 250 -18.13 9.36 3.05
CA PRO A 250 -17.78 8.98 4.40
C PRO A 250 -16.76 7.83 4.40
N PRO A 251 -15.75 7.85 5.30
CA PRO A 251 -14.80 6.74 5.43
C PRO A 251 -15.48 5.53 6.05
N GLU A 252 -15.20 4.34 5.51
CA GLU A 252 -15.68 3.07 6.06
C GLU A 252 -14.95 2.75 7.37
N HIS A 253 -15.67 2.25 8.38
CA HIS A 253 -15.08 1.80 9.63
C HIS A 253 -14.50 0.40 9.42
N MET A 254 -13.18 0.31 9.28
CA MET A 254 -12.45 -0.94 9.07
C MET A 254 -11.92 -1.46 10.40
N GLU A 255 -12.02 -2.76 10.63
CA GLU A 255 -11.31 -3.44 11.71
C GLU A 255 -9.80 -3.37 11.47
N ALA A 256 -9.00 -3.41 12.54
CA ALA A 256 -7.54 -3.39 12.45
C ALA A 256 -7.00 -4.50 11.51
N GLU A 257 -7.65 -5.66 11.53
CA GLU A 257 -7.27 -6.85 10.77
C GLU A 257 -7.91 -6.92 9.38
N ASP A 258 -8.72 -5.94 8.99
CA ASP A 258 -9.23 -5.88 7.61
C ASP A 258 -8.08 -5.64 6.61
N PRO A 259 -8.09 -6.32 5.45
CA PRO A 259 -7.06 -6.17 4.44
C PRO A 259 -7.06 -4.76 3.86
N LEU A 260 -5.90 -4.10 3.89
CA LEU A 260 -5.71 -2.78 3.28
C LEU A 260 -5.30 -2.92 1.82
N PHE A 261 -4.31 -3.77 1.55
CA PHE A 261 -3.78 -3.96 0.21
C PHE A 261 -3.14 -5.34 0.01
N ILE A 262 -3.00 -5.69 -1.27
CA ILE A 262 -2.24 -6.85 -1.72
C ILE A 262 -1.06 -6.34 -2.54
N LEU A 263 0.15 -6.78 -2.19
CA LEU A 263 1.35 -6.47 -2.95
C LEU A 263 2.04 -7.77 -3.37
N HIS A 264 2.13 -7.97 -4.67
CA HIS A 264 2.75 -9.17 -5.21
C HIS A 264 4.26 -9.07 -5.20
N THR A 265 4.91 -10.06 -4.60
CA THR A 265 6.38 -10.19 -4.59
C THR A 265 6.83 -11.33 -5.49
N SER A 266 8.07 -11.22 -6.02
CA SER A 266 8.71 -12.30 -6.75
C SER A 266 9.09 -13.41 -5.78
N GLY A 267 8.36 -14.53 -5.80
CA GLY A 267 8.74 -15.73 -5.08
C GLY A 267 9.75 -16.56 -5.85
N THR A 268 10.50 -17.41 -5.14
CA THR A 268 11.43 -18.39 -5.73
C THR A 268 10.73 -19.49 -6.56
N SER A 269 9.41 -19.65 -6.38
CA SER A 269 8.59 -20.73 -6.96
C SER A 269 7.79 -20.34 -8.21
N GLY A 270 8.21 -19.29 -8.93
CA GLY A 270 7.64 -18.90 -10.23
C GLY A 270 6.35 -18.08 -10.20
N LYS A 271 5.31 -18.51 -9.47
CA LYS A 271 4.06 -17.73 -9.36
C LYS A 271 4.20 -16.57 -8.35
N PRO A 272 3.75 -15.35 -8.69
CA PRO A 272 3.79 -14.22 -7.78
C PRO A 272 2.92 -14.50 -6.55
N LYS A 273 3.41 -14.13 -5.37
CA LYS A 273 2.69 -14.32 -4.10
C LYS A 273 2.08 -13.00 -3.68
N GLY A 274 0.75 -12.93 -3.59
CA GLY A 274 0.04 -11.77 -3.06
C GLY A 274 0.25 -11.66 -1.54
N VAL A 275 1.14 -10.77 -1.13
CA VAL A 275 1.35 -10.46 0.29
C VAL A 275 0.25 -9.50 0.73
N VAL A 276 -0.49 -9.86 1.78
CA VAL A 276 -1.57 -9.01 2.30
C VAL A 276 -1.08 -8.28 3.54
N HIS A 277 -1.35 -6.98 3.59
CA HIS A 277 -1.20 -6.19 4.80
C HIS A 277 -2.56 -5.77 5.33
N THR A 278 -2.73 -5.89 6.64
CA THR A 278 -3.94 -5.45 7.35
C THR A 278 -3.83 -3.97 7.74
N THR A 279 -4.96 -3.33 8.02
CA THR A 279 -5.06 -1.87 8.13
C THR A 279 -4.36 -1.31 9.37
N GLY A 280 -4.70 -1.82 10.55
CA GLY A 280 -4.22 -1.32 11.84
C GLY A 280 -2.71 -1.46 11.99
N GLY A 281 -2.24 -2.71 11.96
CA GLY A 281 -0.82 -3.03 12.11
C GLY A 281 0.08 -2.29 11.11
N TYR A 282 -0.29 -2.29 9.83
CA TYR A 282 0.50 -1.61 8.79
C TYR A 282 0.60 -0.09 9.02
N LEU A 283 -0.51 0.57 9.36
CA LEU A 283 -0.51 2.01 9.60
C LEU A 283 0.30 2.37 10.85
N VAL A 284 0.21 1.57 11.92
CA VAL A 284 1.02 1.80 13.12
C VAL A 284 2.49 1.66 12.79
N GLY A 285 2.89 0.55 12.15
CA GLY A 285 4.29 0.32 11.77
C GLY A 285 4.88 1.42 10.89
N THR A 286 4.14 1.85 9.86
CA THR A 286 4.59 2.94 8.96
C THR A 286 4.62 4.31 9.66
N ALA A 287 3.66 4.62 10.54
CA ALA A 287 3.64 5.88 11.29
C ALA A 287 4.73 5.95 12.37
N THR A 288 5.06 4.82 13.01
CA THR A 288 6.16 4.70 13.97
C THR A 288 7.50 4.86 13.26
N THR A 289 7.74 4.09 12.21
CA THR A 289 9.03 4.15 11.47
C THR A 289 9.24 5.48 10.74
N SER A 290 8.19 6.16 10.29
CA SER A 290 8.32 7.50 9.68
C SER A 290 8.57 8.60 10.70
N HIS A 291 8.14 8.40 11.94
CA HIS A 291 8.35 9.35 13.03
C HIS A 291 9.72 9.20 13.67
N THR A 292 10.19 7.96 13.79
CA THR A 292 11.50 7.64 14.37
C THR A 292 12.55 7.64 13.26
N PRO A 293 13.57 8.53 13.29
CA PRO A 293 14.71 8.39 12.39
C PRO A 293 15.44 7.09 12.76
N MET A 294 15.15 6.01 12.02
CA MET A 294 15.77 4.71 12.22
C MET A 294 17.24 4.77 11.82
N ARG A 295 18.11 4.15 12.64
CA ARG A 295 19.42 3.70 12.16
C ARG A 295 19.17 2.66 11.05
N PRO A 296 19.93 2.65 9.95
CA PRO A 296 19.69 1.77 8.79
C PRO A 296 19.79 0.25 9.05
N GLU A 297 20.05 -0.22 10.27
CA GLU A 297 20.51 -1.61 10.52
C GLU A 297 19.62 -2.43 11.47
N THR A 298 18.46 -1.92 11.88
CA THR A 298 17.67 -2.56 12.95
C THR A 298 16.18 -2.41 12.73
N GLU A 299 15.48 -3.53 12.50
CA GLU A 299 14.03 -3.60 12.73
C GLU A 299 13.71 -3.26 14.20
N PRO A 300 12.57 -2.62 14.50
CA PRO A 300 12.18 -2.40 15.89
C PRO A 300 12.06 -3.75 16.62
N PRO A 301 12.62 -3.91 17.82
CA PRO A 301 12.56 -5.16 18.58
C PRO A 301 11.11 -5.52 18.93
N GLY A 302 10.84 -6.83 19.03
CA GLY A 302 9.54 -7.33 19.48
C GLY A 302 8.45 -7.39 18.41
N ASN A 303 8.79 -7.35 17.11
CA ASN A 303 7.85 -7.66 16.02
C ASN A 303 7.83 -9.19 15.78
N PRO A 304 6.89 -9.97 16.36
CA PRO A 304 6.97 -11.43 16.38
C PRO A 304 6.54 -12.09 15.06
N GLY A 305 6.23 -11.28 14.06
CA GLY A 305 5.79 -11.66 12.74
C GLY A 305 5.24 -10.41 12.09
N GLY A 306 5.89 -9.94 11.03
CA GLY A 306 5.48 -8.72 10.34
C GLY A 306 4.00 -8.73 10.01
N PHE A 307 3.42 -7.53 9.90
CA PHE A 307 2.00 -7.22 9.70
C PHE A 307 1.41 -7.81 8.39
N TYR A 308 1.41 -9.14 8.28
CA TYR A 308 1.13 -9.89 7.07
C TYR A 308 0.02 -10.91 7.35
N ALA A 309 -1.01 -10.91 6.52
CA ALA A 309 -1.97 -12.00 6.43
C ALA A 309 -1.69 -12.86 5.18
N ARG A 310 -1.81 -14.19 5.29
CA ARG A 310 -1.72 -15.09 4.13
C ARG A 310 -3.14 -15.38 3.63
N LEU A 311 -3.47 -14.93 2.42
CA LEU A 311 -4.68 -15.38 1.72
C LEU A 311 -4.58 -16.88 1.44
N THR A 312 -5.41 -17.67 2.12
CA THR A 312 -5.72 -19.03 1.66
C THR A 312 -7.01 -18.97 0.84
N LYS A 313 -7.08 -19.74 -0.24
CA LYS A 313 -8.08 -19.67 -1.32
C LYS A 313 -9.53 -20.04 -0.95
N ARG A 314 -10.04 -19.76 0.25
CA ARG A 314 -11.44 -20.07 0.59
C ARG A 314 -12.11 -19.00 1.46
N PRO A 315 -13.42 -18.75 1.27
CA PRO A 315 -14.18 -17.78 2.04
C PRO A 315 -14.19 -18.16 3.52
N LEU A 316 -14.17 -17.13 4.37
CA LEU A 316 -14.33 -17.18 5.83
C LEU A 316 -15.31 -18.29 6.28
N ARG A 317 -14.76 -19.39 6.82
CA ARG A 317 -15.37 -20.27 7.83
C ARG A 317 -14.36 -21.33 8.27
N CYS A 318 -14.12 -21.36 9.59
CA CYS A 318 -13.59 -22.46 10.41
C CYS A 318 -12.41 -23.32 9.89
N SER A 319 -11.33 -23.23 10.67
CA SER A 319 -10.27 -24.23 10.90
C SER A 319 -10.64 -25.69 10.59
N MET A 320 -9.75 -26.38 9.85
CA MET A 320 -9.19 -27.66 10.29
C MET A 320 -7.87 -27.97 9.58
N LYS A 321 -6.81 -28.11 10.39
CA LYS A 321 -5.57 -28.92 10.27
C LYS A 321 -5.05 -29.30 8.88
N LEU A 322 -3.74 -29.10 8.68
CA LEU A 322 -2.89 -30.22 8.25
C LEU A 322 -1.42 -30.02 8.64
N GLN A 323 -0.99 -30.89 9.56
CA GLN A 323 0.39 -31.18 9.91
C GLN A 323 1.13 -31.82 8.71
N ARG A 324 2.45 -31.64 8.73
CA ARG A 324 3.46 -32.32 7.92
C ARG A 324 3.21 -33.83 7.81
N LEU A 325 3.39 -34.37 6.60
CA LEU A 325 3.96 -35.66 6.19
C LEU A 325 4.21 -35.46 4.68
N GLY A 326 5.42 -35.51 4.11
CA GLY A 326 6.35 -36.63 4.13
C GLY A 326 5.95 -37.63 3.04
N PHE A 327 6.60 -37.58 1.86
CA PHE A 327 7.10 -38.70 1.03
C PHE A 327 7.14 -38.39 -0.50
N SER A 328 8.27 -38.78 -1.11
CA SER A 328 8.47 -39.10 -2.54
C SER A 328 7.36 -40.03 -3.06
N PHE A 329 6.96 -40.08 -4.33
CA PHE A 329 7.57 -39.76 -5.63
C PHE A 329 6.66 -38.86 -6.48
#